data_AF-A0A062TUZ5-F1
#
_entry.id   AF-A0A062TUZ5-F1
#
_cell.length_a   1.000
_cell.length_b   1.000
_cell.length_c   1.000
_cell.angle_alpha   90.00
_cell.angle_beta   90.00
_cell.angle_gamma   90.00
#
_symmetry.space_group_name_H-M   'P 1'
#
loop_
_entity.id
_entity.type
_entity.pdbx_description
1 polymer ?
#
loop_
_entity_poly.entity_id
_entity_poly.type
_entity_poly.pdbx_seq_one_letter_code
_entity_poly.pdbx_strand_id
1 'polypeptide(L)'
;MDITKLMYRDGLMEGERVLITGGGTGLGKEMAEGFLKLGAEVHICGRRGQVCEDTAAELIGKHGGKVVPHACDTGWPRPSVT
;
A
#
# COMPACT_ATOMS: atom_id res chain seq x y z
N MET A 1 -23.22 -19.49 11.02
CA MET A 1 -22.07 -18.64 11.41
C MET A 1 -22.02 -17.50 10.42
N ASP A 2 -22.26 -16.29 10.89
CA ASP A 2 -22.34 -15.11 10.01
C ASP A 2 -20.91 -14.67 9.65
N ILE A 3 -20.46 -15.05 8.45
CA ILE A 3 -19.13 -14.73 7.94
C ILE A 3 -18.89 -13.22 7.83
N THR A 4 -19.95 -12.43 7.78
CA THR A 4 -19.85 -10.96 7.72
C THR A 4 -19.41 -10.35 9.06
N LYS A 5 -19.38 -11.10 10.17
CA LYS A 5 -18.91 -10.62 11.48
C LYS A 5 -17.48 -11.05 11.82
N LEU A 6 -16.77 -11.67 10.88
CA LEU A 6 -15.35 -11.99 11.06
C LEU A 6 -14.50 -10.71 11.10
N MET A 7 -13.44 -10.74 11.91
CA MET A 7 -12.53 -9.59 12.11
C MET A 7 -11.87 -9.14 10.80
N TYR A 8 -11.60 -10.06 9.87
CA TYR A 8 -11.07 -9.77 8.54
C TYR A 8 -11.98 -10.43 7.49
N ARG A 9 -12.97 -9.65 7.04
CA ARG A 9 -13.92 -10.03 5.98
C ARG A 9 -13.53 -9.36 4.65
N ASP A 10 -13.96 -9.93 3.54
CA ASP A 10 -13.78 -9.32 2.22
C ASP A 10 -14.43 -7.92 2.19
N GLY A 11 -13.77 -6.97 1.53
CA GLY A 11 -14.23 -5.59 1.45
C GLY A 11 -14.19 -4.81 2.77
N LEU A 12 -13.53 -5.32 3.82
CA LEU A 12 -13.42 -4.62 5.11
C LEU A 12 -12.84 -3.19 4.97
N MET A 13 -11.96 -2.97 3.99
CA MET A 13 -11.29 -1.70 3.76
C MET A 13 -11.73 -1.05 2.44
N GLU A 14 -12.87 -1.46 1.88
CA GLU A 14 -13.40 -0.88 0.66
C GLU A 14 -13.71 0.62 0.86
N GLY A 15 -13.24 1.46 -0.07
CA GLY A 15 -13.38 2.91 0.01
C GLY A 15 -12.31 3.62 0.85
N GLU A 16 -11.49 2.88 1.59
CA GLU A 16 -10.40 3.44 2.38
C GLU A 16 -9.12 3.59 1.56
N ARG A 17 -8.29 4.58 1.95
CA ARG A 17 -6.98 4.84 1.36
C ARG A 17 -5.87 4.65 2.38
N VAL A 18 -4.94 3.75 2.11
CA VAL A 18 -3.87 3.38 3.03
C VAL A 18 -2.52 3.81 2.48
N LEU A 19 -1.75 4.60 3.24
CA LEU A 19 -0.37 4.95 2.92
C LEU A 19 0.61 4.06 3.68
N ILE A 20 1.50 3.39 2.95
CA ILE A 20 2.52 2.49 3.52
C ILE A 20 3.90 3.03 3.17
N THR A 21 4.62 3.48 4.19
CA THR A 21 6.04 3.82 4.05
C THR A 21 6.90 2.56 4.02
N GLY A 22 7.94 2.55 3.19
CA GLY A 22 8.73 1.33 2.95
C GLY A 22 7.97 0.24 2.18
N GLY A 23 6.89 0.60 1.48
CA GLY A 23 5.98 -0.36 0.83
C GLY A 23 6.55 -1.11 -0.37
N GLY A 24 7.75 -0.78 -0.85
CA GLY A 24 8.36 -1.42 -2.01
C GLY A 24 9.01 -2.78 -1.74
N THR A 25 9.25 -3.19 -0.49
CA THR A 25 9.91 -4.47 -0.17
C THR A 25 9.52 -5.01 1.21
N GLY A 26 9.78 -6.30 1.45
CA GLY A 26 9.69 -6.92 2.78
C GLY A 26 8.30 -6.76 3.40
N LEU A 27 8.25 -6.44 4.69
CA LEU A 27 6.99 -6.29 5.44
C LEU A 27 6.06 -5.21 4.88
N GLY A 28 6.61 -4.11 4.36
CA GLY A 28 5.81 -3.05 3.75
C GLY A 28 5.01 -3.54 2.55
N LYS A 29 5.62 -4.40 1.73
CA LYS A 29 4.97 -5.04 0.59
C LYS A 29 3.88 -6.02 1.04
N GLU A 30 4.17 -6.85 2.05
CA GLU A 30 3.18 -7.80 2.58
C GLU A 30 1.96 -7.08 3.17
N MET A 31 2.18 -5.96 3.87
CA MET A 31 1.08 -5.11 4.35
C MET A 31 0.29 -4.52 3.19
N ALA A 32 0.96 -4.03 2.15
CA ALA A 32 0.29 -3.49 0.96
C ALA A 32 -0.61 -4.54 0.30
N GLU A 33 -0.12 -5.77 0.17
CA GLU A 33 -0.89 -6.89 -0.34
C GLU A 33 -2.11 -7.21 0.52
N GLY A 34 -1.94 -7.24 1.85
CA GLY A 34 -3.04 -7.50 2.79
C GLY A 34 -4.16 -6.46 2.70
N PHE A 35 -3.82 -5.17 2.69
CA PHE A 35 -4.81 -4.10 2.56
C PHE A 35 -5.50 -4.09 1.20
N LEU A 36 -4.75 -4.39 0.13
CA LEU A 36 -5.31 -4.51 -1.22
C LEU A 36 -6.35 -5.63 -1.30
N LYS A 37 -6.08 -6.81 -0.68
CA LYS A 37 -7.04 -7.92 -0.59
C LYS A 37 -8.31 -7.56 0.18
N LEU A 38 -8.21 -6.67 1.15
CA LEU A 38 -9.35 -6.17 1.92
C LEU A 38 -10.14 -5.07 1.18
N GLY A 39 -9.74 -4.71 -0.05
CA GLY A 39 -10.44 -3.74 -0.91
C GLY A 39 -9.95 -2.30 -0.81
N ALA A 40 -8.84 -2.04 -0.10
CA ALA A 40 -8.30 -0.69 0.03
C ALA A 40 -7.63 -0.20 -1.26
N GLU A 41 -7.63 1.12 -1.46
CA GLU A 41 -6.68 1.79 -2.35
C GLU A 41 -5.36 1.97 -1.59
N VAL A 42 -4.27 1.41 -2.12
CA VAL A 42 -2.98 1.39 -1.42
C VAL A 42 -1.99 2.34 -2.06
N HIS A 43 -1.40 3.22 -1.27
CA HIS A 43 -0.31 4.10 -1.66
C HIS A 43 0.97 3.57 -1.04
N ILE A 44 1.97 3.22 -1.85
CA ILE A 44 3.27 2.76 -1.36
C ILE A 44 4.34 3.83 -1.57
N CYS A 45 5.13 4.07 -0.53
CA CYS A 45 6.19 5.07 -0.51
C CYS A 45 7.55 4.40 -0.32
N GLY A 46 8.57 4.83 -1.07
CA GLY A 46 9.94 4.41 -0.86
C GLY A 46 10.97 5.26 -1.60
N ARG A 47 12.22 5.18 -1.14
CA ARG A 47 13.33 5.97 -1.71
C ARG A 47 13.65 5.60 -3.16
N ARG A 48 13.46 4.32 -3.51
CA ARG A 48 13.75 3.77 -4.84
C ARG A 48 12.46 3.70 -5.64
N GLY A 49 12.19 4.70 -6.48
CA GLY A 49 10.97 4.81 -7.28
C GLY A 49 10.67 3.55 -8.10
N GLN A 50 11.66 3.05 -8.85
CA GLN A 50 11.49 1.85 -9.66
C GLN A 50 11.02 0.63 -8.85
N VAL A 51 11.55 0.43 -7.64
CA VAL A 51 11.15 -0.68 -6.77
C VAL A 51 9.68 -0.55 -6.34
N CYS A 52 9.23 0.68 -6.09
CA CYS A 52 7.83 0.94 -5.78
C CYS A 52 6.93 0.71 -7.01
N GLU A 53 7.34 1.16 -8.19
CA GLU A 53 6.60 0.94 -9.44
C GLU A 53 6.46 -0.55 -9.76
N ASP A 54 7.56 -1.30 -9.71
CA ASP A 54 7.57 -2.74 -9.96
C ASP A 54 6.67 -3.48 -8.97
N THR A 55 6.72 -3.08 -7.69
CA THR A 55 5.87 -3.66 -6.64
C THR A 55 4.39 -3.33 -6.86
N ALA A 56 4.06 -2.10 -7.25
CA ALA A 56 2.69 -1.72 -7.55
C ALA A 56 2.14 -2.53 -8.72
N ALA A 57 2.91 -2.65 -9.82
CA ALA A 57 2.53 -3.45 -10.98
C ALA A 57 2.33 -4.92 -10.62
N GLU A 58 3.22 -5.49 -9.80
CA GLU A 58 3.10 -6.87 -9.31
C GLU A 58 1.82 -7.09 -8.50
N LEU A 59 1.53 -6.21 -7.53
CA LEU A 59 0.37 -6.33 -6.65
C LEU A 59 -0.95 -6.16 -7.42
N ILE A 60 -1.01 -5.18 -8.34
CA ILE A 60 -2.16 -4.97 -9.22
C ILE A 60 -2.36 -6.20 -10.13
N GLY A 61 -1.29 -6.76 -10.69
CA GLY A 61 -1.37 -7.94 -11.55
C GLY A 61 -1.87 -9.19 -10.82
N LYS A 62 -1.56 -9.33 -9.52
CA LYS A 62 -1.96 -10.48 -8.70
C LYS A 62 -3.38 -10.38 -8.14
N HIS A 63 -3.78 -9.20 -7.66
CA HIS A 63 -5.00 -9.04 -6.86
C HIS A 63 -6.03 -8.08 -7.49
N GLY A 64 -5.64 -7.37 -8.55
CA GLY A 64 -6.43 -6.25 -9.06
C GLY A 64 -6.36 -5.03 -8.13
N GLY A 65 -7.43 -4.23 -8.12
CA GLY A 65 -7.51 -3.04 -7.28
C GLY A 65 -6.58 -1.91 -7.72
N LYS A 66 -6.24 -1.02 -6.79
CA LYS A 66 -5.47 0.19 -7.07
C LYS A 66 -4.28 0.33 -6.12
N VAL A 67 -3.08 0.36 -6.71
CA VAL A 67 -1.83 0.64 -6.00
C VAL A 67 -1.13 1.83 -6.65
N VAL A 68 -0.81 2.86 -5.87
CA VAL A 68 -0.13 4.08 -6.36
C VAL A 68 1.27 4.15 -5.76
N PRO A 69 2.34 4.04 -6.57
CA PRO A 69 3.71 4.18 -6.10
C PRO A 69 4.11 5.65 -5.94
N HIS A 70 4.89 5.94 -4.90
CA HIS A 70 5.47 7.26 -4.62
C HIS A 70 6.96 7.12 -4.37
N ALA A 71 7.77 7.85 -5.14
CA ALA A 71 9.19 8.03 -4.84
C ALA A 71 9.34 9.11 -3.76
N CYS A 72 9.77 8.73 -2.57
CA CYS A 72 9.88 9.60 -1.39
C CYS A 72 11.01 9.16 -0.49
N ASP A 73 11.79 10.12 0.02
CA ASP A 73 12.70 9.89 1.13
C ASP A 73 12.05 10.39 2.44
N THR A 74 11.57 9.46 3.27
CA THR A 74 10.90 9.78 4.54
C THR A 74 11.86 10.35 5.59
N GLY A 75 13.18 10.17 5.41
CA GLY A 75 14.21 10.70 6.29
C GLY A 75 14.63 12.13 5.96
N TRP A 76 14.14 12.70 4.85
CA TRP A 76 14.50 14.06 4.46
C TRP A 76 13.66 15.08 5.25
N PRO A 77 14.25 15.84 6.19
CA PRO A 77 13.53 16.92 6.84
C PRO A 77 13.18 17.97 5.77
N ARG A 78 11.95 18.51 5.80
CA ARG A 78 11.65 19.69 4.99
C ARG A 78 12.69 20.76 5.31
N PRO A 79 13.29 21.43 4.30
CA PRO A 79 14.07 22.63 4.57
C PRO A 79 13.17 23.56 5.38
N SER A 80 13.68 24.06 6.51
CA SER A 80 13.03 25.14 7.23
C SER A 80 12.83 26.27 6.23
N VAL A 81 11.57 26.49 5.83
CA VAL A 81 11.20 27.61 4.97
C VAL A 81 11.61 28.85 5.75
N THR A 82 12.67 29.51 5.30
CA THR A 82 13.08 30.83 5.75
C THR A 82 12.64 31.82 4.70
#